data_AF-A0A6A6EIL4-F1
#
_entry.id   AF-A0A6A6EIL4-F1
#
_cell.length_a   1.000
_cell.length_b   1.000
_cell.length_c   1.000
_cell.angle_alpha   90.00
_cell.angle_beta   90.00
_cell.angle_gamma   90.00
#
_symmetry.space_group_name_H-M   'P 1'
#
loop_
_entity.id
_entity.type
_entity.pdbx_description
1 polymer ?
#
loop_
_entity_poly.entity_id
_entity_poly.type
_entity_poly.pdbx_seq_one_letter_code
_entity_poly.pdbx_strand_id
1 'polypeptide(L)'
;MLISPRVHACDLPERYDALVEEFRDRPKVEIMPNGHLVSRCSDYIIYSVEAKNIDAVVKTFGPSTKLGAIVGGQTSCKAPEIAAFEKHLPSDVSIVSCHSLHGPGVDPKGQPLVLIKHRASDADFNFVENVLSCFSSKHVHLTAAQHDRITADTQAVTHAAFLSMGAAWMANNQFPWEIPRYIGGIENVKINVTLRIYSNKWHVYAGLAILNPSAQAQIKQYAESVTELFKLMLAGQREELRSRIHNAGAAVFKGQGNEGLLLRDEVLDRFSLGRKKENGLRVKNNHLSLLAMVDCWWKLGIVPYDHMICSTPLFRMWLGITEYLFRNPELLEEVIDTAVEDNTFRADDLEFTFAARDWSSRVSLGHFDGYREKFEDIQKYFAPRFPEATRLGNEMIRTIMEKTREG
;
A
#
# COMPACT_ATOMS: atom_id res chain seq x y z
N MET A 1 -5.70 -34.58 -27.12
CA MET A 1 -5.24 -35.09 -25.81
C MET A 1 -5.25 -33.89 -24.86
N LEU A 2 -6.22 -33.80 -23.95
CA LEU A 2 -6.23 -32.72 -22.95
C LEU A 2 -5.15 -33.05 -21.92
N ILE A 3 -3.94 -32.55 -22.15
CA ILE A 3 -2.84 -32.66 -21.20
C ILE A 3 -3.30 -31.90 -19.95
N SER A 4 -3.43 -32.61 -18.82
CA SER A 4 -3.67 -31.95 -17.54
C SER A 4 -2.51 -30.98 -17.26
N PRO A 5 -2.78 -29.72 -16.92
CA PRO A 5 -1.72 -28.76 -16.66
C PRO A 5 -0.82 -29.24 -15.53
N ARG A 6 0.50 -29.15 -15.74
CA ARG A 6 1.54 -29.38 -14.73
C ARG A 6 2.11 -28.04 -14.29
N VAL A 7 2.48 -27.94 -13.02
CA VAL A 7 3.13 -26.77 -12.44
C VAL A 7 4.57 -27.12 -12.16
N HIS A 8 5.51 -26.43 -12.79
CA HIS A 8 6.93 -26.56 -12.49
C HIS A 8 7.35 -25.35 -11.66
N ALA A 9 7.98 -25.58 -10.51
CA ALA A 9 8.37 -24.51 -9.59
C ALA A 9 9.82 -24.67 -9.13
N CYS A 10 10.48 -23.56 -8.82
CA CYS A 10 11.78 -23.55 -8.17
C CYS A 10 11.87 -22.32 -7.25
N ASP A 11 12.79 -22.37 -6.31
CA ASP A 11 13.14 -21.25 -5.43
C ASP A 11 14.67 -21.26 -5.25
N LEU A 12 15.19 -20.54 -4.26
CA LEU A 12 16.59 -20.58 -3.87
C LEU A 12 17.07 -22.03 -3.64
N PRO A 13 18.29 -22.40 -4.06
CA PRO A 13 18.80 -23.78 -3.99
C PRO A 13 18.68 -24.41 -2.59
N GLU A 14 18.93 -23.65 -1.53
CA GLU A 14 18.83 -24.09 -0.14
C GLU A 14 17.40 -24.47 0.30
N ARG A 15 16.36 -24.08 -0.46
CA ARG A 15 14.96 -24.44 -0.20
C ARG A 15 14.50 -25.66 -0.98
N TYR A 16 15.33 -26.20 -1.88
CA TYR A 16 14.93 -27.27 -2.79
C TYR A 16 14.39 -28.51 -2.06
N ASP A 17 15.16 -29.09 -1.14
CA ASP A 17 14.77 -30.32 -0.44
C ASP A 17 13.50 -30.12 0.40
N ALA A 18 13.38 -28.97 1.05
CA ALA A 18 12.20 -28.62 1.84
C ALA A 18 10.94 -28.48 0.98
N LEU A 19 11.06 -27.88 -0.21
CA LEU A 19 9.94 -27.75 -1.15
C LEU A 19 9.55 -29.09 -1.78
N VAL A 20 10.52 -29.95 -2.10
CA VAL A 20 10.25 -31.31 -2.58
C VAL A 20 9.42 -32.07 -1.55
N GLU A 21 9.76 -31.95 -0.26
CA GLU A 21 9.00 -32.55 0.83
C GLU A 21 7.59 -31.94 0.95
N GLU A 22 7.49 -30.61 0.99
CA GLU A 22 6.22 -29.88 1.15
C GLU A 22 5.20 -30.23 0.05
N PHE A 23 5.68 -30.44 -1.18
CA PHE A 23 4.82 -30.70 -2.34
C PHE A 23 4.75 -32.19 -2.74
N ARG A 24 5.30 -33.11 -1.94
CA ARG A 24 5.32 -34.57 -2.23
C ARG A 24 3.93 -35.13 -2.54
N ASP A 25 2.90 -34.71 -1.81
CA ASP A 25 1.52 -35.19 -1.96
C ASP A 25 0.74 -34.45 -3.06
N ARG A 26 1.39 -33.57 -3.83
CA ARG A 26 0.78 -32.80 -4.92
C ARG A 26 1.36 -33.24 -6.27
N PRO A 27 0.87 -34.34 -6.87
CA PRO A 27 1.47 -34.97 -8.06
C PRO A 27 1.46 -34.12 -9.34
N LYS A 28 0.80 -32.96 -9.32
CA LYS A 28 0.78 -31.99 -10.43
C LYS A 28 1.84 -30.90 -10.29
N VAL A 29 2.54 -30.83 -9.15
CA VAL A 29 3.59 -29.85 -8.87
C VAL A 29 4.93 -30.58 -8.89
N GLU A 30 5.83 -30.12 -9.74
CA GLU A 30 7.19 -30.65 -9.85
C GLU A 30 8.19 -29.55 -9.42
N ILE A 31 8.95 -29.83 -8.37
CA ILE A 31 9.98 -28.92 -7.88
C ILE A 31 11.28 -29.18 -8.63
N MET A 32 11.73 -28.17 -9.37
CA MET A 32 12.91 -28.19 -10.21
C MET A 32 14.11 -27.59 -9.47
N PRO A 33 15.34 -28.08 -9.70
CA PRO A 33 16.56 -27.57 -9.06
C PRO A 33 16.86 -26.07 -9.29
N ASN A 34 16.40 -25.48 -10.40
CA ASN A 34 16.64 -24.08 -10.72
C ASN A 34 15.68 -23.53 -11.79
N GLY A 35 15.72 -22.21 -11.99
CA GLY A 35 14.90 -21.50 -12.96
C GLY A 35 15.18 -21.84 -14.41
N HIS A 36 16.40 -22.28 -14.77
CA HIS A 36 16.67 -22.70 -16.16
C HIS A 36 15.85 -23.92 -16.57
N LEU A 37 15.63 -24.84 -15.63
CA LEU A 37 14.84 -26.05 -15.87
C LEU A 37 13.36 -25.71 -15.94
N VAL A 38 12.85 -24.83 -15.07
CA VAL A 38 11.48 -24.33 -15.17
C VAL A 38 11.23 -23.61 -16.50
N SER A 39 12.09 -22.64 -16.85
CA SER A 39 11.89 -21.79 -18.03
C SER A 39 11.88 -22.56 -19.35
N ARG A 40 12.68 -23.63 -19.49
CA ARG A 40 12.80 -24.37 -20.76
C ARG A 40 11.65 -25.33 -21.06
N CYS A 41 10.85 -25.68 -20.05
CA CYS A 41 9.79 -26.69 -20.19
C CYS A 41 8.38 -26.16 -19.88
N SER A 42 8.24 -24.86 -19.59
CA SER A 42 6.97 -24.22 -19.29
C SER A 42 6.47 -23.39 -20.47
N ASP A 43 5.17 -23.49 -20.76
CA ASP A 43 4.49 -22.66 -21.77
C ASP A 43 4.07 -21.28 -21.24
N TYR A 44 3.85 -21.19 -19.93
CA TYR A 44 3.55 -19.95 -19.20
C TYR A 44 4.36 -19.90 -17.91
N ILE A 45 5.11 -18.82 -17.71
CA ILE A 45 6.06 -18.64 -16.61
C ILE A 45 5.69 -17.36 -15.85
N ILE A 46 5.62 -17.45 -14.52
CA ILE A 46 5.41 -16.30 -13.64
C ILE A 46 6.61 -16.14 -12.70
N TYR A 47 7.28 -15.00 -12.78
CA TYR A 47 8.31 -14.60 -11.82
C TYR A 47 7.66 -14.01 -10.56
N SER A 48 7.63 -14.79 -9.47
CA SER A 48 7.11 -14.39 -8.15
C SER A 48 8.23 -14.09 -7.16
N VAL A 49 9.14 -13.19 -7.53
CA VAL A 49 10.30 -12.78 -6.70
C VAL A 49 10.14 -11.34 -6.18
N GLU A 50 10.96 -10.97 -5.20
CA GLU A 50 11.01 -9.57 -4.73
C GLU A 50 11.37 -8.63 -5.89
N ALA A 51 10.70 -7.47 -5.97
CA ALA A 51 10.90 -6.51 -7.06
C ALA A 51 12.37 -6.05 -7.21
N LYS A 52 13.14 -5.99 -6.10
CA LYS A 52 14.57 -5.67 -6.14
C LYS A 52 15.44 -6.73 -6.84
N ASN A 53 14.98 -7.98 -6.88
CA ASN A 53 15.75 -9.10 -7.43
C ASN A 53 15.31 -9.44 -8.86
N ILE A 54 14.24 -8.82 -9.40
CA ILE A 54 13.66 -9.20 -10.68
C ILE A 54 14.67 -9.11 -11.83
N ASP A 55 15.46 -8.03 -11.91
CA ASP A 55 16.49 -7.88 -12.97
C ASP A 55 17.52 -9.00 -12.92
N ALA A 56 18.07 -9.29 -11.73
CA ALA A 56 19.08 -10.33 -11.57
C ALA A 56 18.55 -11.74 -11.88
N VAL A 57 17.32 -12.04 -11.45
CA VAL A 57 16.67 -13.34 -11.67
C VAL A 57 16.34 -13.53 -13.14
N VAL A 58 15.74 -12.54 -13.80
CA VAL A 58 15.40 -12.61 -15.23
C VAL A 58 16.68 -12.63 -16.08
N LYS A 59 17.72 -11.87 -15.72
CA LYS A 59 19.04 -11.95 -16.38
C LYS A 59 19.59 -13.37 -16.38
N THR A 60 19.42 -14.08 -15.27
CA THR A 60 19.97 -15.44 -15.10
C THR A 60 19.13 -16.46 -15.84
N PHE A 61 17.80 -16.47 -15.66
CA PHE A 61 16.94 -17.56 -16.12
C PHE A 61 16.10 -17.23 -17.37
N GLY A 62 15.89 -15.95 -17.66
CA GLY A 62 15.13 -15.46 -18.80
C GLY A 62 15.63 -15.96 -20.16
N PRO A 63 16.95 -16.01 -20.43
CA PRO A 63 17.47 -16.55 -21.69
C PRO A 63 17.18 -18.04 -21.93
N SER A 64 16.80 -18.79 -20.89
CA SER A 64 16.42 -20.21 -21.00
C SER A 64 14.94 -20.43 -21.29
N THR A 65 14.18 -19.35 -21.51
CA THR A 65 12.74 -19.42 -21.80
C THR A 65 12.48 -20.20 -23.08
N LYS A 66 11.51 -21.11 -23.02
CA LYS A 66 11.04 -21.89 -24.17
C LYS A 66 10.55 -20.95 -25.29
N LEU A 67 10.88 -21.30 -26.54
CA LEU A 67 10.40 -20.62 -27.75
C LEU A 67 8.88 -20.45 -27.73
N GLY A 68 8.39 -19.22 -27.93
CA GLY A 68 6.96 -18.92 -27.99
C GLY A 68 6.22 -18.99 -26.65
N ALA A 69 6.94 -19.15 -25.52
CA ALA A 69 6.31 -19.14 -24.21
C ALA A 69 5.80 -17.74 -23.82
N ILE A 70 4.90 -17.72 -22.85
CA ILE A 70 4.38 -16.50 -22.24
C ILE A 70 5.09 -16.30 -20.90
N VAL A 71 5.59 -15.10 -20.67
CA VAL A 71 6.29 -14.71 -19.43
C VAL A 71 5.56 -13.56 -18.78
N GLY A 72 5.35 -13.67 -17.47
CA GLY A 72 4.81 -12.60 -16.64
C GLY A 72 5.58 -12.48 -15.34
N GLY A 73 5.35 -11.38 -14.65
CA GLY A 73 5.72 -11.26 -13.24
C GLY A 73 4.51 -10.87 -12.41
N GLN A 74 4.64 -11.06 -11.10
CA GLN A 74 3.63 -10.68 -10.10
C GLN A 74 4.17 -9.66 -9.10
N THR A 75 5.22 -8.91 -9.48
CA THR A 75 5.83 -7.92 -8.59
C THR A 75 4.85 -6.78 -8.27
N SER A 76 5.06 -6.01 -7.20
CA SER A 76 4.15 -4.90 -6.89
C SER A 76 4.40 -3.62 -7.71
N CYS A 77 5.49 -3.55 -8.49
CA CYS A 77 5.86 -2.42 -9.34
C CYS A 77 6.28 -2.92 -10.71
N LYS A 78 5.66 -2.41 -11.77
CA LYS A 78 5.80 -2.92 -13.13
C LYS A 78 6.97 -2.31 -13.89
N ALA A 79 7.35 -1.08 -13.61
CA ALA A 79 8.49 -0.43 -14.27
C ALA A 79 9.79 -1.26 -14.22
N PRO A 80 10.30 -1.72 -13.05
CA PRO A 80 11.51 -2.54 -13.01
C PRO A 80 11.31 -3.94 -13.60
N GLU A 81 10.12 -4.51 -13.48
CA GLU A 81 9.78 -5.83 -14.03
C GLU A 81 9.80 -5.81 -15.56
N ILE A 82 9.10 -4.85 -16.16
CA ILE A 82 9.05 -4.66 -17.61
C ILE A 82 10.45 -4.31 -18.15
N ALA A 83 11.21 -3.47 -17.46
CA ALA A 83 12.58 -3.16 -17.87
C ALA A 83 13.49 -4.40 -17.86
N ALA A 84 13.36 -5.27 -16.86
CA ALA A 84 14.08 -6.54 -16.81
C ALA A 84 13.66 -7.48 -17.95
N PHE A 85 12.36 -7.56 -18.24
CA PHE A 85 11.82 -8.39 -19.30
C PHE A 85 12.28 -7.94 -20.69
N GLU A 86 12.18 -6.65 -21.00
CA GLU A 86 12.64 -6.11 -22.29
C GLU A 86 14.16 -6.27 -22.49
N LYS A 87 14.94 -6.23 -21.40
CA LYS A 87 16.40 -6.32 -21.45
C LYS A 87 16.92 -7.76 -21.62
N HIS A 88 16.28 -8.74 -20.98
CA HIS A 88 16.86 -10.07 -20.82
C HIS A 88 16.02 -11.20 -21.43
N LEU A 89 14.74 -10.98 -21.76
CA LEU A 89 13.94 -12.01 -22.41
C LEU A 89 14.18 -12.03 -23.92
N PRO A 90 14.23 -13.23 -24.54
CA PRO A 90 14.27 -13.38 -25.99
C PRO A 90 13.13 -12.63 -26.71
N SER A 91 13.33 -12.23 -27.97
CA SER A 91 12.32 -11.48 -28.74
C SER A 91 11.12 -12.31 -29.20
N ASP A 92 11.24 -13.63 -29.13
CA ASP A 92 10.26 -14.63 -29.57
C ASP A 92 9.33 -15.12 -28.45
N VAL A 93 9.33 -14.44 -27.29
CA VAL A 93 8.43 -14.70 -26.17
C VAL A 93 7.40 -13.59 -26.00
N SER A 94 6.22 -13.96 -25.52
CA SER A 94 5.15 -13.03 -25.16
C SER A 94 5.28 -12.57 -23.71
N ILE A 95 5.00 -11.29 -23.43
CA ILE A 95 5.04 -10.69 -22.09
C ILE A 95 3.64 -10.30 -21.65
N VAL A 96 3.11 -11.03 -20.68
CA VAL A 96 1.82 -10.78 -20.03
C VAL A 96 2.00 -10.87 -18.52
N SER A 97 2.05 -9.73 -17.85
CA SER A 97 2.21 -9.65 -16.40
C SER A 97 0.87 -9.55 -15.68
N CYS A 98 0.89 -9.84 -14.39
CA CYS A 98 -0.27 -9.63 -13.53
C CYS A 98 0.13 -8.97 -12.19
N HIS A 99 -0.86 -8.55 -11.43
CA HIS A 99 -0.67 -8.17 -10.03
C HIS A 99 -1.97 -8.37 -9.29
N SER A 100 -1.96 -9.28 -8.32
CA SER A 100 -3.09 -9.43 -7.41
C SER A 100 -3.04 -8.36 -6.33
N LEU A 101 -4.10 -7.55 -6.19
CA LEU A 101 -4.14 -6.42 -5.24
C LEU A 101 -4.58 -6.85 -3.84
N HIS A 102 -4.15 -8.02 -3.40
CA HIS A 102 -4.34 -8.53 -2.04
C HIS A 102 -3.09 -9.23 -1.51
N GLY A 103 -2.98 -9.28 -0.18
CA GLY A 103 -1.89 -9.98 0.48
C GLY A 103 -2.05 -11.51 0.46
N PRO A 104 -1.01 -12.25 0.88
CA PRO A 104 -1.08 -13.70 1.06
C PRO A 104 -2.15 -14.07 2.10
N GLY A 105 -2.85 -15.18 1.88
CA GLY A 105 -3.89 -15.68 2.80
C GLY A 105 -5.28 -15.03 2.64
N VAL A 106 -5.46 -14.12 1.68
CA VAL A 106 -6.77 -13.56 1.31
C VAL A 106 -7.37 -14.35 0.17
N ASP A 107 -8.66 -14.68 0.27
CA ASP A 107 -9.42 -15.30 -0.83
C ASP A 107 -9.46 -14.36 -2.05
N PRO A 108 -8.95 -14.78 -3.22
CA PRO A 108 -8.90 -13.95 -4.42
C PRO A 108 -10.29 -13.63 -5.01
N LYS A 109 -11.36 -14.33 -4.58
CA LYS A 109 -12.70 -14.17 -5.14
C LYS A 109 -13.21 -12.74 -4.98
N GLY A 110 -13.53 -12.12 -6.12
CA GLY A 110 -14.00 -10.74 -6.21
C GLY A 110 -12.93 -9.68 -5.90
N GLN A 111 -11.69 -10.07 -5.57
CA GLN A 111 -10.59 -9.13 -5.41
C GLN A 111 -10.08 -8.67 -6.79
N PRO A 112 -9.56 -7.44 -6.92
CA PRO A 112 -8.98 -6.98 -8.16
C PRO A 112 -7.70 -7.77 -8.52
N LEU A 113 -7.66 -8.28 -9.76
CA LEU A 113 -6.47 -8.86 -10.37
C LEU A 113 -6.13 -8.04 -11.62
N VAL A 114 -5.02 -7.31 -11.58
CA VAL A 114 -4.57 -6.53 -12.72
C VAL A 114 -3.89 -7.45 -13.73
N LEU A 115 -4.26 -7.34 -15.01
CA LEU A 115 -3.61 -8.00 -16.14
C LEU A 115 -3.01 -6.95 -17.06
N ILE A 116 -1.78 -7.20 -17.51
CA ILE A 116 -0.97 -6.25 -18.26
C ILE A 116 -0.42 -6.93 -19.51
N LYS A 117 -1.03 -6.61 -20.65
CA LYS A 117 -0.53 -6.97 -21.96
C LYS A 117 0.60 -6.02 -22.35
N HIS A 118 1.86 -6.46 -22.28
CA HIS A 118 3.00 -5.61 -22.63
C HIS A 118 3.49 -5.85 -24.07
N ARG A 119 3.94 -7.07 -24.35
CA ARG A 119 4.47 -7.50 -25.66
C ARG A 119 3.92 -8.89 -25.98
N ALA A 120 2.67 -8.97 -26.40
CA ALA A 120 1.99 -10.25 -26.62
C ALA A 120 0.90 -10.12 -27.70
N SER A 121 0.54 -11.25 -28.31
CA SER A 121 -0.65 -11.34 -29.16
C SER A 121 -1.94 -11.31 -28.33
N ASP A 122 -3.09 -11.07 -28.97
CA ASP A 122 -4.39 -11.23 -28.28
C ASP A 122 -4.65 -12.68 -27.86
N ALA A 123 -4.17 -13.65 -28.64
CA ALA A 123 -4.31 -15.06 -28.32
C ALA A 123 -3.57 -15.43 -27.02
N ASP A 124 -2.33 -14.94 -26.85
CA ASP A 124 -1.54 -15.19 -25.64
C ASP A 124 -2.13 -14.49 -24.42
N PHE A 125 -2.61 -13.25 -24.59
CA PHE A 125 -3.29 -12.52 -23.53
C PHE A 125 -4.55 -13.25 -23.06
N ASN A 126 -5.40 -13.68 -24.01
CA ASN A 126 -6.62 -14.42 -23.72
C ASN A 126 -6.31 -15.78 -23.08
N PHE A 127 -5.22 -16.45 -23.45
CA PHE A 127 -4.77 -17.67 -22.78
C PHE A 127 -4.48 -17.40 -21.30
N VAL A 128 -3.68 -16.37 -20.99
CA VAL A 128 -3.37 -16.01 -19.60
C VAL A 128 -4.61 -15.61 -18.81
N GLU A 129 -5.48 -14.79 -19.41
CA GLU A 129 -6.74 -14.39 -18.79
C GLU A 129 -7.62 -15.60 -18.45
N ASN A 130 -7.74 -16.57 -19.37
CA ASN A 130 -8.49 -17.80 -19.14
C ASN A 130 -7.86 -18.65 -18.03
N VAL A 131 -6.53 -18.77 -17.99
CA VAL A 131 -5.84 -19.51 -16.91
C VAL A 131 -6.11 -18.87 -15.55
N LEU A 132 -6.05 -17.54 -15.45
CA LEU A 132 -6.23 -16.82 -14.19
C LEU A 132 -7.71 -16.67 -13.77
N SER A 133 -8.66 -16.92 -14.68
CA SER A 133 -10.10 -16.89 -14.38
C SER A 133 -10.52 -17.84 -13.26
N CYS A 134 -9.75 -18.92 -13.03
CA CYS A 134 -10.00 -19.88 -11.96
C CYS A 134 -9.97 -19.25 -10.55
N PHE A 135 -9.31 -18.09 -10.39
CA PHE A 135 -9.28 -17.35 -9.13
C PHE A 135 -10.60 -16.63 -8.82
N SER A 136 -11.52 -16.52 -9.78
CA SER A 136 -12.77 -15.75 -9.62
C SER A 136 -12.53 -14.29 -9.17
N SER A 137 -11.36 -13.75 -9.50
CA SER A 137 -11.00 -12.36 -9.25
C SER A 137 -11.69 -11.43 -10.24
N LYS A 138 -11.84 -10.16 -9.87
CA LYS A 138 -12.28 -9.12 -10.80
C LYS A 138 -11.07 -8.70 -11.64
N HIS A 139 -11.03 -9.11 -12.91
CA HIS A 139 -9.95 -8.71 -13.81
C HIS A 139 -10.01 -7.22 -14.12
N VAL A 140 -8.85 -6.57 -14.06
CA VAL A 140 -8.66 -5.15 -14.39
C VAL A 140 -7.54 -5.05 -15.42
N HIS A 141 -7.82 -4.48 -16.58
CA HIS A 141 -6.83 -4.39 -17.66
C HIS A 141 -6.16 -3.02 -17.63
N LEU A 142 -4.83 -3.00 -17.48
CA LEU A 142 -4.04 -1.77 -17.41
C LEU A 142 -2.74 -1.92 -18.18
N THR A 143 -2.20 -0.82 -18.68
CA THR A 143 -0.78 -0.76 -19.07
C THR A 143 0.12 -0.74 -17.82
N ALA A 144 1.40 -1.11 -17.98
CA ALA A 144 2.38 -1.04 -16.89
C ALA A 144 2.48 0.36 -16.28
N ALA A 145 2.46 1.40 -17.11
CA ALA A 145 2.52 2.79 -16.66
C ALA A 145 1.26 3.21 -15.89
N GLN A 146 0.06 2.83 -16.37
CA GLN A 146 -1.19 3.09 -15.65
C GLN A 146 -1.23 2.36 -14.31
N HIS A 147 -0.81 1.10 -14.28
CA HIS A 147 -0.71 0.32 -13.04
C HIS A 147 0.18 1.02 -12.00
N ASP A 148 1.40 1.40 -12.40
CA ASP A 148 2.35 2.03 -11.46
C ASP A 148 1.85 3.40 -11.00
N ARG A 149 1.21 4.18 -11.87
CA ARG A 149 0.59 5.43 -11.48
C ARG A 149 -0.53 5.22 -10.46
N ILE A 150 -1.45 4.30 -10.74
CA ILE A 150 -2.61 4.03 -9.87
C ILE A 150 -2.17 3.46 -8.52
N THR A 151 -1.19 2.55 -8.50
CA THR A 151 -0.65 2.00 -7.24
C THR A 151 0.08 3.06 -6.42
N ALA A 152 0.79 4.00 -7.05
CA ALA A 152 1.35 5.15 -6.35
C ALA A 152 0.24 6.01 -5.71
N ASP A 153 -0.73 6.45 -6.52
CA ASP A 153 -1.83 7.34 -6.10
C ASP A 153 -2.69 6.74 -4.96
N THR A 154 -2.77 5.41 -4.88
CA THR A 154 -3.58 4.70 -3.87
C THR A 154 -2.79 4.23 -2.64
N GLN A 155 -1.46 4.20 -2.68
CA GLN A 155 -0.66 3.57 -1.61
C GLN A 155 0.51 4.42 -1.10
N ALA A 156 1.15 5.23 -1.96
CA ALA A 156 2.41 5.89 -1.61
C ALA A 156 2.27 6.86 -0.43
N VAL A 157 1.31 7.79 -0.52
CA VAL A 157 1.06 8.79 0.54
C VAL A 157 0.53 8.13 1.81
N THR A 158 -0.36 7.13 1.67
CA THR A 158 -0.88 6.36 2.80
C THR A 158 0.24 5.66 3.57
N HIS A 159 1.15 4.96 2.87
CA HIS A 159 2.28 4.31 3.51
C HIS A 159 3.23 5.33 4.15
N ALA A 160 3.55 6.43 3.46
CA ALA A 160 4.41 7.46 4.01
C ALA A 160 3.86 8.06 5.31
N ALA A 161 2.55 8.34 5.36
CA ALA A 161 1.89 8.85 6.55
C ALA A 161 2.07 7.90 7.74
N PHE A 162 1.72 6.62 7.58
CA PHE A 162 1.73 5.67 8.70
C PHE A 162 3.12 5.20 9.12
N LEU A 163 4.06 5.10 8.18
CA LEU A 163 5.47 4.90 8.52
C LEU A 163 6.03 6.08 9.30
N SER A 164 5.56 7.30 9.00
CA SER A 164 5.96 8.48 9.76
C SER A 164 5.33 8.50 11.15
N MET A 165 4.08 8.03 11.30
CA MET A 165 3.42 7.88 12.60
C MET A 165 4.17 6.90 13.51
N GLY A 166 4.49 5.70 13.02
CA GLY A 166 5.19 4.71 13.86
C GLY A 166 6.58 5.16 14.26
N ALA A 167 7.31 5.84 13.36
CA ALA A 167 8.60 6.45 13.69
C ALA A 167 8.47 7.54 14.77
N ALA A 168 7.46 8.42 14.67
CA ALA A 168 7.23 9.47 15.66
C ALA A 168 6.84 8.91 17.03
N TRP A 169 6.02 7.86 17.07
CA TRP A 169 5.65 7.19 18.32
C TRP A 169 6.83 6.51 18.99
N MET A 170 7.71 5.86 18.21
CA MET A 170 8.95 5.30 18.74
C MET A 170 9.89 6.40 19.27
N ALA A 171 10.05 7.50 18.53
CA ALA A 171 10.91 8.62 18.95
C ALA A 171 10.43 9.26 20.28
N ASN A 172 9.13 9.38 20.46
CA ASN A 172 8.51 9.85 21.70
C ASN A 172 8.39 8.75 22.79
N ASN A 173 8.86 7.53 22.52
CA ASN A 173 8.74 6.36 23.41
C ASN A 173 7.30 6.18 23.95
N GLN A 174 6.32 6.26 23.06
CA GLN A 174 4.91 6.18 23.40
C GLN A 174 4.17 5.08 22.64
N PHE A 175 3.12 4.57 23.27
CA PHE A 175 2.11 3.70 22.66
C PHE A 175 0.78 4.44 22.66
N PRO A 176 0.32 4.99 21.51
CA PRO A 176 -0.86 5.86 21.46
C PRO A 176 -2.11 5.27 22.12
N TRP A 177 -2.37 3.97 21.97
CA TRP A 177 -3.52 3.29 22.57
C TRP A 177 -3.48 3.19 24.10
N GLU A 178 -2.33 3.45 24.72
CA GLU A 178 -2.17 3.52 26.17
C GLU A 178 -2.37 4.97 26.68
N ILE A 179 -2.45 5.94 25.78
CA ILE A 179 -2.57 7.36 26.12
C ILE A 179 -4.02 7.84 25.89
N PRO A 180 -4.70 8.38 26.92
CA PRO A 180 -6.11 8.76 26.82
C PRO A 180 -6.47 9.78 25.72
N ARG A 181 -5.49 10.50 25.15
CA ARG A 181 -5.70 11.50 24.10
C ARG A 181 -5.81 10.93 22.68
N TYR A 182 -5.41 9.67 22.48
CA TYR A 182 -5.44 8.98 21.17
C TYR A 182 -6.51 7.86 21.11
N ILE A 183 -7.42 7.80 22.08
CA ILE A 183 -8.48 6.78 22.12
C ILE A 183 -9.74 7.31 21.45
N GLY A 184 -10.21 6.63 20.40
CA GLY A 184 -11.50 6.90 19.73
C GLY A 184 -11.41 7.44 18.30
N GLY A 185 -12.51 7.31 17.55
CA GLY A 185 -12.71 7.89 16.22
C GLY A 185 -11.56 7.67 15.22
N ILE A 186 -11.12 8.77 14.60
CA ILE A 186 -10.04 8.82 13.60
C ILE A 186 -8.74 8.20 14.13
N GLU A 187 -8.43 8.34 15.42
CA GLU A 187 -7.17 7.87 16.00
C GLU A 187 -7.10 6.33 16.06
N ASN A 188 -8.22 5.66 16.32
CA ASN A 188 -8.27 4.19 16.28
C ASN A 188 -7.91 3.65 14.89
N VAL A 189 -8.43 4.29 13.83
CA VAL A 189 -8.09 3.91 12.45
C VAL A 189 -6.59 4.09 12.22
N LYS A 190 -6.01 5.22 12.64
CA LYS A 190 -4.58 5.50 12.47
C LYS A 190 -3.70 4.46 13.16
N ILE A 191 -4.04 4.10 14.40
CA ILE A 191 -3.32 3.09 15.18
C ILE A 191 -3.37 1.73 14.48
N ASN A 192 -4.57 1.28 14.11
CA ASN A 192 -4.75 -0.03 13.48
C ASN A 192 -3.98 -0.15 12.16
N VAL A 193 -4.01 0.89 11.30
CA VAL A 193 -3.27 0.84 10.03
C VAL A 193 -1.76 0.88 10.26
N THR A 194 -1.29 1.72 11.17
CA THR A 194 0.15 1.82 11.47
C THR A 194 0.69 0.48 11.94
N LEU A 195 0.02 -0.15 12.92
CA LEU A 195 0.43 -1.44 13.44
C LEU A 195 0.35 -2.55 12.40
N ARG A 196 -0.64 -2.50 11.50
CA ARG A 196 -0.74 -3.45 10.38
C ARG A 196 0.41 -3.28 9.38
N ILE A 197 0.88 -2.06 9.13
CA ILE A 197 2.04 -1.84 8.26
C ILE A 197 3.29 -2.44 8.89
N TYR A 198 3.54 -2.13 10.17
CA TYR A 198 4.70 -2.66 10.87
C TYR A 198 4.64 -4.16 11.18
N SER A 199 3.47 -4.80 11.14
CA SER A 199 3.37 -6.27 11.25
C SER A 199 3.68 -7.02 9.95
N ASN A 200 3.88 -6.30 8.83
CA ASN A 200 4.24 -6.86 7.53
C ASN A 200 5.74 -6.72 7.23
N LYS A 201 6.17 -7.29 6.10
CA LYS A 201 7.58 -7.25 5.67
C LYS A 201 7.94 -5.91 5.02
N TRP A 202 9.05 -5.32 5.46
CA TRP A 202 9.54 -4.01 5.00
C TRP A 202 9.68 -3.90 3.47
N HIS A 203 10.11 -4.99 2.80
CA HIS A 203 10.42 -4.97 1.36
C HIS A 203 9.18 -4.74 0.48
N VAL A 204 7.98 -5.01 0.99
CA VAL A 204 6.71 -4.71 0.30
C VAL A 204 6.55 -3.19 0.16
N TYR A 205 6.80 -2.45 1.24
CA TYR A 205 6.68 -1.00 1.28
C TYR A 205 7.85 -0.30 0.58
N ALA A 206 9.08 -0.76 0.84
CA ALA A 206 10.28 -0.23 0.21
C ALA A 206 10.27 -0.43 -1.31
N GLY A 207 9.83 -1.60 -1.79
CA GLY A 207 9.77 -1.90 -3.22
C GLY A 207 8.87 -0.92 -3.97
N LEU A 208 7.66 -0.65 -3.47
CA LEU A 208 6.79 0.36 -4.07
C LEU A 208 7.40 1.77 -3.96
N ALA A 209 7.83 2.17 -2.76
CA ALA A 209 8.28 3.53 -2.51
C ALA A 209 9.52 3.91 -3.33
N ILE A 210 10.50 3.00 -3.42
CA ILE A 210 11.79 3.25 -4.07
C ILE A 210 11.74 2.98 -5.57
N LEU A 211 11.03 1.96 -6.04
CA LEU A 211 11.11 1.56 -7.46
C LEU A 211 10.06 2.23 -8.35
N ASN A 212 9.03 2.86 -7.77
CA ASN A 212 7.98 3.55 -8.52
C ASN A 212 8.25 5.07 -8.57
N PRO A 213 8.58 5.66 -9.73
CA PRO A 213 8.87 7.09 -9.85
C PRO A 213 7.71 8.00 -9.41
N SER A 214 6.46 7.59 -9.66
CA SER A 214 5.29 8.33 -9.21
C SER A 214 5.17 8.31 -7.67
N ALA A 215 5.51 7.18 -7.05
CA ALA A 215 5.53 7.08 -5.59
C ALA A 215 6.63 7.98 -4.97
N GLN A 216 7.83 8.00 -5.56
CA GLN A 216 8.91 8.88 -5.10
C GLN A 216 8.49 10.36 -5.09
N ALA A 217 7.88 10.83 -6.19
CA ALA A 217 7.38 12.20 -6.31
C ALA A 217 6.31 12.51 -5.26
N GLN A 218 5.38 11.57 -5.03
CA GLN A 218 4.33 11.71 -4.02
C GLN A 218 4.86 11.74 -2.60
N ILE A 219 5.80 10.86 -2.25
CA ILE A 219 6.39 10.80 -0.91
C ILE A 219 7.19 12.08 -0.64
N LYS A 220 7.90 12.59 -1.65
CA LYS A 220 8.59 13.88 -1.56
C LYS A 220 7.61 15.02 -1.30
N GLN A 221 6.58 15.16 -2.12
CA GLN A 221 5.58 16.20 -1.95
C GLN A 221 4.84 16.07 -0.61
N TYR A 222 4.55 14.85 -0.15
CA TYR A 222 3.92 14.64 1.14
C TYR A 222 4.78 15.16 2.29
N ALA A 223 6.08 14.87 2.28
CA ALA A 223 7.00 15.40 3.29
C ALA A 223 7.11 16.94 3.25
N GLU A 224 7.05 17.54 2.05
CA GLU A 224 6.97 18.99 1.87
C GLU A 224 5.66 19.55 2.43
N SER A 225 4.51 18.95 2.11
CA SER A 225 3.19 19.33 2.62
C SER A 225 3.13 19.25 4.15
N VAL A 226 3.61 18.15 4.76
CA VAL A 226 3.69 18.03 6.23
C VAL A 226 4.53 19.18 6.82
N THR A 227 5.72 19.41 6.24
CA THR A 227 6.65 20.43 6.72
C THR A 227 6.07 21.85 6.60
N GLU A 228 5.46 22.18 5.48
CA GLU A 228 4.91 23.50 5.23
C GLU A 228 3.69 23.78 6.10
N LEU A 229 2.75 22.83 6.21
CA LEU A 229 1.59 22.98 7.08
C LEU A 229 2.01 23.12 8.54
N PHE A 230 2.97 22.32 9.00
CA PHE A 230 3.48 22.43 10.37
C PHE A 230 4.16 23.78 10.64
N LYS A 231 4.86 24.37 9.64
CA LYS A 231 5.41 25.73 9.76
C LYS A 231 4.32 26.79 9.90
N LEU A 232 3.22 26.68 9.16
CA LEU A 232 2.07 27.61 9.30
C LEU A 232 1.46 27.51 10.71
N MET A 233 1.33 26.28 11.25
CA MET A 233 0.86 26.02 12.61
C MET A 233 1.78 26.64 13.67
N LEU A 234 3.10 26.53 13.51
CA LEU A 234 4.09 27.14 14.41
C LEU A 234 4.11 28.66 14.34
N ALA A 235 3.93 29.23 13.15
CA ALA A 235 3.93 30.68 12.94
C ALA A 235 2.60 31.36 13.34
N GLY A 236 1.59 30.58 13.72
CA GLY A 236 0.26 31.11 14.05
C GLY A 236 -0.49 31.69 12.85
N GLN A 237 -0.14 31.28 11.63
CA GLN A 237 -0.69 31.83 10.38
C GLN A 237 -2.05 31.20 10.04
N ARG A 238 -3.06 31.44 10.88
CA ARG A 238 -4.41 30.83 10.78
C ARG A 238 -5.04 31.01 9.40
N GLU A 239 -5.11 32.24 8.88
CA GLU A 239 -5.82 32.51 7.62
C GLU A 239 -5.16 31.83 6.42
N GLU A 240 -3.83 31.79 6.39
CA GLU A 240 -3.09 31.11 5.32
C GLU A 240 -3.29 29.59 5.39
N LEU A 241 -3.17 29.01 6.60
CA LEU A 241 -3.46 27.60 6.83
C LEU A 241 -4.89 27.26 6.41
N ARG A 242 -5.87 28.03 6.87
CA ARG A 242 -7.29 27.85 6.56
C ARG A 242 -7.55 27.90 5.06
N SER A 243 -7.07 28.94 4.38
CA SER A 243 -7.24 29.08 2.92
C SER A 243 -6.64 27.89 2.17
N ARG A 244 -5.43 27.48 2.54
CA ARG A 244 -4.73 26.35 1.93
C ARG A 244 -5.49 25.04 2.08
N ILE A 245 -5.95 24.72 3.30
CA ILE A 245 -6.71 23.50 3.59
C ILE A 245 -8.05 23.47 2.85
N HIS A 246 -8.80 24.58 2.87
CA HIS A 246 -10.08 24.66 2.15
C HIS A 246 -9.91 24.53 0.64
N ASN A 247 -8.90 25.18 0.05
CA ASN A 247 -8.61 25.05 -1.37
C ASN A 247 -8.23 23.61 -1.75
N ALA A 248 -7.42 22.95 -0.92
CA ALA A 248 -7.03 21.56 -1.15
C ALA A 248 -8.23 20.61 -1.07
N GLY A 249 -9.06 20.75 -0.03
CA GLY A 249 -10.29 19.98 0.12
C GLY A 249 -11.26 20.18 -1.03
N ALA A 250 -11.50 21.45 -1.40
CA ALA A 250 -12.35 21.81 -2.52
C ALA A 250 -11.81 21.33 -3.87
N ALA A 251 -10.51 21.05 -4.01
CA ALA A 251 -9.92 20.49 -5.23
C ALA A 251 -10.00 18.96 -5.30
N VAL A 252 -9.72 18.28 -4.19
CA VAL A 252 -9.65 16.82 -4.11
C VAL A 252 -11.05 16.18 -4.09
N PHE A 253 -12.01 16.82 -3.42
CA PHE A 253 -13.37 16.29 -3.24
C PHE A 253 -14.41 16.90 -4.21
N LYS A 254 -13.96 17.43 -5.36
CA LYS A 254 -14.85 18.00 -6.39
C LYS A 254 -15.81 16.94 -6.94
N GLY A 255 -17.09 17.29 -7.07
CA GLY A 255 -18.06 16.48 -7.82
C GLY A 255 -18.55 15.20 -7.13
N GLN A 256 -18.12 14.90 -5.91
CA GLN A 256 -18.75 13.89 -5.06
C GLN A 256 -20.07 14.49 -4.55
N GLY A 257 -21.21 14.02 -5.09
CA GLY A 257 -22.54 14.44 -4.61
C GLY A 257 -22.77 14.09 -3.13
N ASN A 258 -23.96 14.39 -2.60
CA ASN A 258 -24.40 13.92 -1.28
C ASN A 258 -24.59 12.37 -1.19
N GLU A 259 -24.03 11.62 -2.14
CA GLU A 259 -23.91 10.17 -2.03
C GLU A 259 -23.03 9.86 -0.82
N GLY A 260 -23.53 8.96 0.03
CA GLY A 260 -23.13 8.86 1.43
C GLY A 260 -21.63 8.69 1.65
N LEU A 261 -21.14 9.25 2.77
CA LEU A 261 -19.77 9.10 3.25
C LEU A 261 -19.30 7.64 3.17
N LEU A 262 -18.07 7.42 2.70
CA LEU A 262 -17.43 6.10 2.68
C LEU A 262 -17.41 5.42 4.06
N LEU A 263 -17.36 6.21 5.14
CA LEU A 263 -17.40 5.73 6.53
C LEU A 263 -18.31 6.62 7.39
N ARG A 264 -19.06 6.00 8.31
CA ARG A 264 -19.89 6.67 9.33
C ARG A 264 -19.27 6.49 10.72
N ASP A 265 -19.53 7.43 11.63
CA ASP A 265 -18.98 7.48 13.00
C ASP A 265 -19.13 6.18 13.80
N GLU A 266 -20.29 5.53 13.69
CA GLU A 266 -20.59 4.26 14.37
C GLU A 266 -19.63 3.11 14.00
N VAL A 267 -19.02 3.18 12.80
CA VAL A 267 -18.05 2.18 12.33
C VAL A 267 -16.65 2.49 12.86
N LEU A 268 -16.28 3.77 12.95
CA LEU A 268 -14.96 4.22 13.42
C LEU A 268 -14.73 3.88 14.90
N ASP A 269 -15.79 4.01 15.70
CA ASP A 269 -15.73 3.86 17.15
C ASP A 269 -15.81 2.40 17.64
N ARG A 270 -16.03 1.43 16.76
CA ARG A 270 -16.14 0.01 17.12
C ARG A 270 -14.79 -0.69 17.33
N PHE A 271 -13.70 -0.15 16.79
CA PHE A 271 -12.41 -0.87 16.69
C PHE A 271 -11.27 -0.21 17.50
N SER A 272 -11.53 0.03 18.79
CA SER A 272 -10.55 0.62 19.71
C SER A 272 -9.65 -0.42 20.37
N LEU A 273 -8.33 -0.16 20.39
CA LEU A 273 -7.36 -0.90 21.22
C LEU A 273 -7.39 -0.47 22.70
N GLY A 274 -7.87 0.75 23.00
CA GLY A 274 -8.00 1.28 24.36
C GLY A 274 -9.43 1.20 24.92
N ARG A 275 -9.58 1.17 26.26
CA ARG A 275 -10.90 1.29 26.92
C ARG A 275 -11.50 2.67 26.64
N LYS A 276 -12.74 2.71 26.13
CA LYS A 276 -13.50 3.96 25.95
C LYS A 276 -13.68 4.67 27.31
N LYS A 277 -13.50 5.99 27.35
CA LYS A 277 -13.82 6.80 28.54
C LYS A 277 -15.32 6.75 28.80
N GLU A 278 -15.71 6.59 30.07
CA GLU A 278 -17.11 6.69 30.53
C GLU A 278 -17.72 8.09 30.32
N ASN A 279 -16.88 9.12 30.12
CA ASN A 279 -17.30 10.53 29.97
C ASN A 279 -17.24 11.11 28.54
N GLY A 280 -17.02 10.30 27.50
CA GLY A 280 -17.33 10.66 26.10
C GLY A 280 -16.61 11.86 25.43
N LEU A 281 -15.75 12.62 26.11
CA LEU A 281 -15.12 13.81 25.52
C LEU A 281 -13.92 13.44 24.64
N ARG A 282 -14.11 13.59 23.32
CA ARG A 282 -13.07 13.54 22.29
C ARG A 282 -12.02 14.63 22.55
N VAL A 283 -10.74 14.26 22.58
CA VAL A 283 -9.65 15.25 22.62
C VAL A 283 -9.49 15.81 21.21
N LYS A 284 -9.49 17.15 21.10
CA LYS A 284 -9.32 17.86 19.82
C LYS A 284 -7.91 17.61 19.29
N ASN A 285 -7.79 17.32 18.00
CA ASN A 285 -6.51 17.02 17.36
C ASN A 285 -6.45 17.74 16.01
N ASN A 286 -5.31 18.33 15.66
CA ASN A 286 -5.10 19.05 14.39
C ASN A 286 -5.01 18.12 13.17
N HIS A 287 -4.85 16.82 13.38
CA HIS A 287 -4.78 15.80 12.34
C HIS A 287 -3.83 16.15 11.17
N LEU A 288 -2.65 16.73 11.46
CA LEU A 288 -1.63 17.13 10.48
C LEU A 288 -1.41 16.08 9.39
N SER A 289 -1.33 14.81 9.77
CA SER A 289 -1.21 13.67 8.85
C SER A 289 -2.27 13.60 7.73
N LEU A 290 -3.53 13.94 8.02
CA LEU A 290 -4.65 13.95 7.08
C LEU A 290 -4.66 15.23 6.25
N LEU A 291 -4.44 16.38 6.90
CA LEU A 291 -4.34 17.69 6.23
C LEU A 291 -3.24 17.69 5.17
N ALA A 292 -2.05 17.19 5.53
CA ALA A 292 -0.91 17.10 4.63
C ALA A 292 -1.14 16.15 3.46
N MET A 293 -1.97 15.12 3.64
CA MET A 293 -2.30 14.21 2.54
C MET A 293 -3.18 14.91 1.50
N VAL A 294 -4.23 15.60 1.94
CA VAL A 294 -5.12 16.32 1.01
C VAL A 294 -4.36 17.46 0.32
N ASP A 295 -3.49 18.16 1.05
CA ASP A 295 -2.59 19.15 0.45
C ASP A 295 -1.65 18.51 -0.59
N CYS A 296 -1.04 17.37 -0.28
CA CYS A 296 -0.18 16.64 -1.22
C CYS A 296 -0.94 16.24 -2.49
N TRP A 297 -2.15 15.69 -2.36
CA TRP A 297 -2.98 15.32 -3.50
C TRP A 297 -3.35 16.53 -4.34
N TRP A 298 -3.74 17.64 -3.70
CA TRP A 298 -4.03 18.90 -4.40
C TRP A 298 -2.82 19.43 -5.17
N LYS A 299 -1.63 19.46 -4.55
CA LYS A 299 -0.38 19.93 -5.19
C LYS A 299 0.01 19.10 -6.41
N LEU A 300 -0.31 17.81 -6.41
CA LEU A 300 -0.01 16.89 -7.51
C LEU A 300 -1.16 16.72 -8.51
N GLY A 301 -2.29 17.38 -8.29
CA GLY A 301 -3.50 17.21 -9.12
C GLY A 301 -4.05 15.79 -9.09
N ILE A 302 -3.90 15.09 -7.96
CA ILE A 302 -4.40 13.72 -7.76
C ILE A 302 -5.82 13.79 -7.18
N VAL A 303 -6.76 13.09 -7.83
CA VAL A 303 -8.09 12.85 -7.30
C VAL A 303 -8.18 11.35 -6.93
N PRO A 304 -8.14 11.01 -5.62
CA PRO A 304 -8.10 9.62 -5.15
C PRO A 304 -9.24 8.74 -5.70
N TYR A 305 -10.42 9.32 -5.93
CA TYR A 305 -11.62 8.61 -6.40
C TYR A 305 -11.51 8.09 -7.83
N ASP A 306 -10.69 8.70 -8.68
CA ASP A 306 -10.48 8.26 -10.06
C ASP A 306 -9.76 6.90 -10.13
N HIS A 307 -9.12 6.50 -9.04
CA HIS A 307 -8.28 5.31 -8.95
C HIS A 307 -8.87 4.18 -8.09
N MET A 308 -10.18 4.27 -7.78
CA MET A 308 -10.88 3.30 -6.94
C MET A 308 -10.91 1.86 -7.51
N ILE A 309 -10.68 1.69 -8.81
CA ILE A 309 -10.60 0.37 -9.46
C ILE A 309 -9.53 -0.55 -8.86
N CYS A 310 -8.46 0.02 -8.31
CA CYS A 310 -7.36 -0.69 -7.65
C CYS A 310 -7.28 -0.41 -6.15
N SER A 311 -8.36 0.13 -5.56
CA SER A 311 -8.38 0.49 -4.15
C SER A 311 -8.24 -0.73 -3.24
N THR A 312 -7.30 -0.66 -2.31
CA THR A 312 -7.15 -1.64 -1.23
C THR A 312 -8.09 -1.29 -0.07
N PRO A 313 -8.45 -2.26 0.80
CA PRO A 313 -9.23 -1.96 2.00
C PRO A 313 -8.62 -0.85 2.88
N LEU A 314 -7.29 -0.80 2.98
CA LEU A 314 -6.59 0.23 3.73
C LEU A 314 -6.74 1.61 3.11
N PHE A 315 -6.59 1.70 1.79
CA PHE A 315 -6.80 2.96 1.09
C PHE A 315 -8.23 3.46 1.24
N ARG A 316 -9.24 2.60 1.08
CA ARG A 316 -10.65 2.99 1.26
C ARG A 316 -10.93 3.52 2.66
N MET A 317 -10.37 2.85 3.67
CA MET A 317 -10.56 3.27 5.05
C MET A 317 -9.92 4.64 5.32
N TRP A 318 -8.71 4.84 4.79
CA TRP A 318 -7.98 6.08 4.95
C TRP A 318 -8.60 7.24 4.18
N LEU A 319 -9.01 7.00 2.94
CA LEU A 319 -9.77 7.96 2.14
C LEU A 319 -11.09 8.32 2.85
N GLY A 320 -11.79 7.34 3.42
CA GLY A 320 -13.04 7.56 4.14
C GLY A 320 -12.91 8.44 5.38
N ILE A 321 -11.87 8.27 6.21
CA ILE A 321 -11.67 9.17 7.36
C ILE A 321 -11.22 10.57 6.96
N THR A 322 -10.52 10.68 5.83
CA THR A 322 -10.11 11.97 5.27
C THR A 322 -11.31 12.70 4.69
N GLU A 323 -12.14 12.00 3.94
CA GLU A 323 -13.41 12.52 3.43
C GLU A 323 -14.30 12.98 4.60
N TYR A 324 -14.44 12.16 5.65
CA TYR A 324 -15.20 12.52 6.84
C TYR A 324 -14.73 13.85 7.46
N LEU A 325 -13.41 14.02 7.62
CA LEU A 325 -12.83 15.26 8.14
C LEU A 325 -13.16 16.47 7.25
N PHE A 326 -12.99 16.34 5.93
CA PHE A 326 -13.17 17.47 5.00
C PHE A 326 -14.62 17.77 4.63
N ARG A 327 -15.53 16.80 4.78
CA ARG A 327 -16.98 16.97 4.54
C ARG A 327 -17.76 17.39 5.78
N ASN A 328 -17.11 17.53 6.93
CA ASN A 328 -17.70 18.08 8.14
C ASN A 328 -17.12 19.48 8.42
N PRO A 329 -17.80 20.58 8.03
CA PRO A 329 -17.26 21.93 8.15
C PRO A 329 -16.93 22.32 9.58
N GLU A 330 -17.76 21.94 10.56
CA GLU A 330 -17.54 22.26 11.98
C GLU A 330 -16.29 21.58 12.51
N LEU A 331 -16.11 20.29 12.17
CA LEU A 331 -14.92 19.54 12.52
C LEU A 331 -13.66 20.10 11.84
N LEU A 332 -13.76 20.47 10.55
CA LEU A 332 -12.61 21.01 9.82
C LEU A 332 -12.13 22.34 10.40
N GLU A 333 -13.04 23.25 10.76
CA GLU A 333 -12.68 24.50 11.42
C GLU A 333 -12.09 24.25 12.82
N GLU A 334 -12.66 23.33 13.61
CA GLU A 334 -12.10 22.95 14.91
C GLU A 334 -10.66 22.44 14.77
N VAL A 335 -10.39 21.64 13.75
CA VAL A 335 -9.09 21.07 13.46
C VAL A 335 -8.08 22.16 13.08
N ILE A 336 -8.48 23.13 12.26
CA ILE A 336 -7.64 24.29 11.88
C ILE A 336 -7.34 25.16 13.10
N ASP A 337 -8.33 25.44 13.94
CA ASP A 337 -8.12 26.22 15.16
C ASP A 337 -7.21 25.51 16.16
N THR A 338 -7.44 24.21 16.36
CA THR A 338 -6.60 23.36 17.21
C THR A 338 -5.16 23.33 16.70
N ALA A 339 -4.95 23.33 15.39
CA ALA A 339 -3.62 23.33 14.79
C ALA A 339 -2.79 24.57 15.16
N VAL A 340 -3.43 25.71 15.37
CA VAL A 340 -2.77 26.97 15.69
C VAL A 340 -2.69 27.19 17.20
N GLU A 341 -3.80 27.02 17.91
CA GLU A 341 -3.97 27.46 19.31
C GLU A 341 -3.62 26.37 20.33
N ASP A 342 -3.69 25.09 19.96
CA ASP A 342 -3.47 23.97 20.87
C ASP A 342 -2.06 23.38 20.68
N ASN A 343 -1.37 23.19 21.81
CA ASN A 343 -0.01 22.64 21.85
C ASN A 343 0.06 21.19 22.33
N THR A 344 -1.07 20.54 22.61
CA THR A 344 -1.19 19.18 23.15
C THR A 344 -0.48 18.15 22.27
N PHE A 345 -0.57 18.30 20.94
CA PHE A 345 0.06 17.39 19.97
C PHE A 345 1.32 17.96 19.31
N ARG A 346 1.74 19.17 19.67
CA ARG A 346 2.81 19.90 18.94
C ARG A 346 4.14 19.16 18.92
N ALA A 347 4.50 18.50 20.02
CA ALA A 347 5.71 17.69 20.10
C ALA A 347 5.59 16.42 19.25
N ASP A 348 4.40 15.83 19.18
CA ASP A 348 4.13 14.66 18.35
C ASP A 348 4.18 15.01 16.85
N ASP A 349 3.65 16.18 16.49
CA ASP A 349 3.68 16.71 15.12
C ASP A 349 5.11 17.07 14.66
N LEU A 350 5.97 17.50 15.58
CA LEU A 350 7.39 17.74 15.31
C LEU A 350 8.10 16.44 14.91
N GLU A 351 7.97 15.39 15.73
CA GLU A 351 8.56 14.07 15.43
C GLU A 351 7.95 13.47 14.16
N PHE A 352 6.66 13.67 13.92
CA PHE A 352 5.99 13.26 12.69
C PHE A 352 6.58 13.95 11.46
N THR A 353 6.84 15.26 11.55
CA THR A 353 7.46 16.05 10.48
C THR A 353 8.89 15.58 10.18
N PHE A 354 9.68 15.30 11.21
CA PHE A 354 11.03 14.75 11.03
C PHE A 354 11.00 13.35 10.41
N ALA A 355 10.08 12.50 10.87
CA ALA A 355 9.91 11.17 10.32
C ALA A 355 9.52 11.19 8.83
N ALA A 356 8.58 12.05 8.44
CA ALA A 356 8.16 12.20 7.04
C ALA A 356 9.33 12.62 6.13
N ARG A 357 10.16 13.56 6.59
CA ARG A 357 11.35 14.01 5.86
C ARG A 357 12.41 12.91 5.75
N ASP A 358 12.68 12.16 6.82
CA ASP A 358 13.67 11.09 6.79
C ASP A 358 13.23 9.93 5.87
N TRP A 359 11.96 9.51 5.92
CA TRP A 359 11.43 8.52 4.99
C TRP A 359 11.52 8.98 3.54
N SER A 360 11.15 10.24 3.26
CA SER A 360 11.28 10.84 1.92
C SER A 360 12.73 10.86 1.42
N SER A 361 13.69 11.20 2.29
CA SER A 361 15.11 11.21 1.95
C SER A 361 15.62 9.81 1.60
N ARG A 362 15.28 8.80 2.41
CA ARG A 362 15.66 7.38 2.15
C ARG A 362 15.12 6.87 0.83
N VAL A 363 13.86 7.21 0.53
CA VAL A 363 13.20 6.86 -0.74
C VAL A 363 13.90 7.53 -1.92
N SER A 364 14.13 8.84 -1.84
CA SER A 364 14.76 9.61 -2.91
C SER A 364 16.20 9.17 -3.22
N LEU A 365 16.93 8.69 -2.21
CA LEU A 365 18.29 8.15 -2.37
C LEU A 365 18.31 6.69 -2.82
N GLY A 366 17.17 5.99 -2.82
CA GLY A 366 17.08 4.57 -3.19
C GLY A 366 17.78 3.63 -2.20
N HIS A 367 17.96 4.03 -0.93
CA HIS A 367 18.69 3.26 0.07
C HIS A 367 17.83 2.13 0.67
N PHE A 368 17.81 0.96 0.02
CA PHE A 368 17.07 -0.21 0.53
C PHE A 368 17.51 -0.64 1.93
N ASP A 369 18.82 -0.72 2.21
CA ASP A 369 19.32 -1.14 3.52
C ASP A 369 18.98 -0.12 4.61
N GLY A 370 19.16 1.18 4.32
CA GLY A 370 18.76 2.23 5.24
C GLY A 370 17.25 2.27 5.49
N TYR A 371 16.43 1.91 4.50
CA TYR A 371 14.98 1.75 4.71
C TYR A 371 14.68 0.56 5.61
N ARG A 372 15.31 -0.59 5.34
CA ARG A 372 15.16 -1.83 6.12
C ARG A 372 15.52 -1.62 7.58
N GLU A 373 16.71 -1.11 7.87
CA GLU A 373 17.21 -0.94 9.24
C GLU A 373 16.23 -0.11 10.07
N LYS A 374 15.78 1.03 9.54
CA LYS A 374 14.80 1.88 10.23
C LYS A 374 13.45 1.19 10.41
N PHE A 375 12.95 0.50 9.38
CA PHE A 375 11.68 -0.21 9.47
C PHE A 375 11.74 -1.31 10.53
N GLU A 376 12.78 -2.13 10.51
CA GLU A 376 12.97 -3.26 11.44
C GLU A 376 13.18 -2.78 12.88
N ASP A 377 13.83 -1.63 13.09
CA ASP A 377 13.99 -1.03 14.42
C ASP A 377 12.62 -0.63 15.02
N ILE A 378 11.81 0.10 14.25
CA ILE A 378 10.45 0.46 14.66
C ILE A 378 9.55 -0.78 14.82
N GLN A 379 9.73 -1.78 13.95
CA GLN A 379 9.03 -3.05 14.04
C GLN A 379 9.35 -3.78 15.35
N LYS A 380 10.62 -3.80 15.77
CA LYS A 380 11.04 -4.41 17.06
C LYS A 380 10.39 -3.69 18.24
N TYR A 381 10.32 -2.37 18.20
CA TYR A 381 9.65 -1.56 19.23
C TYR A 381 8.18 -1.98 19.40
N PHE A 382 7.44 -2.19 18.32
CA PHE A 382 6.03 -2.60 18.36
C PHE A 382 5.77 -4.11 18.48
N ALA A 383 6.81 -4.96 18.34
CA ALA A 383 6.67 -6.41 18.29
C ALA A 383 5.83 -7.03 19.43
N PRO A 384 5.96 -6.60 20.70
CA PRO A 384 5.16 -7.15 21.80
C PRO A 384 3.65 -6.90 21.66
N ARG A 385 3.23 -5.97 20.80
CA ARG A 385 1.85 -5.48 20.66
C ARG A 385 1.18 -5.96 19.36
N PHE A 386 1.93 -6.55 18.43
CA PHE A 386 1.38 -7.06 17.17
C PHE A 386 0.28 -8.13 17.31
N PRO A 387 0.32 -9.08 18.27
CA PRO A 387 -0.72 -10.11 18.35
C PRO A 387 -2.12 -9.52 18.55
N GLU A 388 -2.25 -8.57 19.48
CA GLU A 388 -3.51 -7.90 19.77
C GLU A 388 -3.95 -6.98 18.62
N ALA A 389 -3.02 -6.18 18.09
CA ALA A 389 -3.28 -5.28 16.98
C ALA A 389 -3.70 -6.00 15.69
N THR A 390 -3.09 -7.16 15.40
CA THR A 390 -3.42 -7.98 14.23
C THR A 390 -4.84 -8.55 14.34
N ARG A 391 -5.23 -9.00 15.55
CA ARG A 391 -6.58 -9.51 15.80
C ARG A 391 -7.64 -8.44 15.53
N LEU A 392 -7.49 -7.26 16.13
CA LEU A 392 -8.44 -6.15 15.99
C LEU A 392 -8.44 -5.55 14.56
N GLY A 393 -7.27 -5.40 13.95
CA GLY A 393 -7.17 -4.90 12.58
C GLY A 393 -7.84 -5.80 11.55
N ASN A 394 -7.79 -7.12 11.73
CA ASN A 394 -8.49 -8.08 10.86
C ASN A 394 -10.01 -8.06 11.07
N GLU A 395 -10.47 -7.89 12.31
CA GLU A 395 -11.89 -7.74 12.63
C GLU A 395 -12.48 -6.48 11.98
N MET A 396 -11.77 -5.34 12.11
CA MET A 396 -12.14 -4.08 11.50
C MET A 396 -12.33 -4.18 9.97
N ILE A 397 -11.36 -4.80 9.28
CA ILE A 397 -11.43 -4.91 7.82
C ILE A 397 -12.55 -5.84 7.38
N ARG A 398 -12.82 -6.95 8.10
CA ARG A 398 -13.97 -7.80 7.78
C ARG A 398 -15.28 -7.02 7.87
N THR A 399 -15.51 -6.32 8.98
CA THR A 399 -16.75 -5.57 9.18
C THR A 399 -16.94 -4.46 8.14
N ILE A 400 -15.86 -3.77 7.76
CA ILE A 400 -15.92 -2.75 6.71
C ILE A 400 -16.23 -3.42 5.35
N MET A 401 -15.54 -4.50 5.00
CA MET A 401 -15.76 -5.20 3.73
C MET A 401 -17.16 -5.80 3.60
N GLU A 402 -17.76 -6.25 4.70
CA GLU A 402 -19.16 -6.72 4.75
C GLU A 402 -20.13 -5.58 4.46
N LYS A 403 -19.96 -4.42 5.11
CA LYS A 403 -20.85 -3.25 4.92
C LYS A 403 -20.70 -2.57 3.56
N THR A 404 -19.50 -2.52 2.99
CA THR A 404 -19.27 -1.95 1.65
C THR A 404 -19.77 -2.86 0.51
N ARG A 405 -20.21 -4.10 0.80
CA ARG A 405 -20.88 -4.97 -0.18
C ARG A 405 -22.40 -4.82 -0.18
N GLU A 406 -22.98 -4.24 0.86
CA GLU A 406 -24.42 -4.09 1.07
C GLU A 406 -24.99 -2.73 0.62
N GLY A 407 -24.11 -1.77 0.32
CA GLY A 407 -24.45 -0.49 -0.32
C GLY A 407 -23.88 -0.43 -1.73
#